data_AF-A0A015KSQ7-F1
#
_entry.id   AF-A0A015KSQ7-F1
#
_cell.length_a   1.000
_cell.length_b   1.000
_cell.length_c   1.000
_cell.angle_alpha   90.00
_cell.angle_beta   90.00
_cell.angle_gamma   90.00
#
_symmetry.space_group_name_H-M   'P 1'
#
loop_
_entity.id
_entity.type
_entity.pdbx_description
1 polymer ?
#
loop_
_entity_poly.entity_id
_entity_poly.type
_entity_poly.pdbx_seq_one_letter_code
_entity_poly.pdbx_strand_id
1 'polypeptide(L)'
;MVEVVEEIINKLHESGKLISPKDIIQVYCQLKCDNEELTSLNIYRKTRKKIVRTKADAQHLLDWLIIRGMVKILINLYRPNPNGNTLQTNIHIVGVIEGVTAIVMEKNWKMWLRHSRR
;
A
#
# COMPACT_ATOMS: atom_id res chain seq x y z
N MET A 1 2.26 -7.65 -0.19
CA MET A 1 1.69 -6.28 -0.26
C MET A 1 0.95 -6.01 1.03
N VAL A 2 -0.02 -6.84 1.40
CA VAL A 2 -0.72 -6.77 2.70
C VAL A 2 0.22 -6.61 3.89
N GLU A 3 1.22 -7.49 4.04
CA GLU A 3 2.21 -7.36 5.12
C GLU A 3 3.00 -6.04 5.09
N VAL A 4 3.23 -5.46 3.91
CA VAL A 4 3.88 -4.14 3.79
C VAL A 4 2.95 -3.04 4.28
N VAL A 5 1.66 -3.12 3.93
CA VAL A 5 0.64 -2.21 4.42
C VAL A 5 0.53 -2.29 5.95
N GLU A 6 0.43 -3.49 6.51
CA GLU A 6 0.35 -3.70 7.97
C GLU A 6 1.58 -3.12 8.70
N GLU A 7 2.79 -3.41 8.22
CA GLU A 7 4.01 -2.97 8.91
C GLU A 7 4.19 -1.44 8.85
N ILE A 8 3.86 -0.81 7.72
CA ILE A 8 3.91 0.66 7.58
C ILE A 8 2.87 1.31 8.48
N ILE A 9 1.65 0.79 8.51
CA ILE A 9 0.59 1.32 9.37
C ILE A 9 0.98 1.18 10.83
N ASN A 10 1.39 0.00 11.28
CA ASN A 10 1.75 -0.21 12.68
C ASN A 10 2.87 0.73 13.12
N LYS A 11 3.84 1.03 12.23
CA LYS A 11 4.94 1.93 12.56
C LYS A 11 4.57 3.42 12.53
N LEU A 12 3.79 3.84 11.54
CA LEU A 12 3.46 5.25 11.33
C LEU A 12 2.16 5.69 12.01
N HIS A 13 1.34 4.76 12.48
CA HIS A 13 0.19 5.07 13.33
C HIS A 13 0.63 5.76 14.62
N GLU A 14 1.77 5.35 15.18
CA GLU A 14 2.38 5.99 16.36
C GLU A 14 2.83 7.43 16.09
N SER A 15 3.16 7.77 14.85
CA SER A 15 3.61 9.12 14.48
C SER A 15 2.47 10.07 14.04
N GLY A 16 1.23 9.56 13.95
CA GLY A 16 0.07 10.32 13.48
C GLY A 16 0.15 10.74 12.00
N LYS A 17 1.15 10.25 11.25
CA LYS A 17 1.34 10.59 9.84
C LYS A 17 0.36 9.83 8.97
N LEU A 18 -0.25 10.54 8.03
CA LEU A 18 -1.10 9.93 7.01
C LEU A 18 -0.25 9.24 5.96
N ILE A 19 -0.58 7.98 5.67
CA ILE A 19 0.14 7.14 4.71
C ILE A 19 -0.55 7.25 3.35
N SER A 20 0.19 7.59 2.31
CA SER A 20 -0.31 7.57 0.94
C SER A 20 -0.07 6.21 0.27
N PRO A 21 -0.82 5.86 -0.79
CA PRO A 21 -0.51 4.69 -1.62
C PRO A 21 0.94 4.68 -2.15
N LYS A 22 1.49 5.87 -2.44
CA LYS A 22 2.87 6.02 -2.93
C LYS A 22 3.89 5.49 -1.91
N ASP A 23 3.66 5.71 -0.62
CA ASP A 23 4.55 5.26 0.45
C ASP A 23 4.59 3.73 0.51
N ILE A 24 3.43 3.07 0.39
CA ILE A 24 3.32 1.61 0.32
C ILE A 24 4.12 1.07 -0.88
N ILE A 25 3.94 1.67 -2.06
CA ILE A 25 4.63 1.23 -3.27
C ILE A 25 6.14 1.43 -3.17
N GLN A 26 6.59 2.54 -2.58
CA GLN A 26 8.02 2.79 -2.37
C GLN A 26 8.67 1.72 -1.50
N VAL A 27 8.05 1.39 -0.36
CA VAL A 27 8.57 0.34 0.53
C VAL A 27 8.46 -1.03 -0.12
N TYR A 28 7.31 -1.36 -0.73
CA TYR A 28 7.09 -2.65 -1.37
C TYR A 28 8.11 -2.91 -2.49
N CYS A 29 8.37 -1.90 -3.31
CA CYS A 29 9.33 -1.99 -4.40
C CYS A 29 10.78 -1.76 -3.97
N GLN A 30 11.06 -1.36 -2.70
CA GLN A 30 12.38 -0.94 -2.22
C GLN A 30 13.00 0.15 -3.10
N LEU A 31 12.18 1.10 -3.53
CA LEU A 31 12.65 2.26 -4.30
C LEU A 31 13.33 3.23 -3.36
N LYS A 32 14.33 3.97 -3.87
CA LYS A 32 14.96 5.07 -3.13
C LYS A 32 13.86 5.99 -2.59
N CYS A 33 13.87 6.19 -1.28
CA CYS A 33 12.86 6.93 -0.54
C CYS A 33 13.57 7.91 0.39
N ASP A 34 13.15 9.17 0.37
CA ASP A 34 13.72 10.23 1.22
C ASP A 34 13.11 10.23 2.64
N ASN A 35 12.11 9.36 2.88
CA ASN A 35 11.51 9.20 4.19
C ASN A 35 12.30 8.16 5.02
N GLU A 36 13.13 8.66 5.93
CA GLU A 36 13.97 7.83 6.81
C GLU A 36 13.15 6.86 7.69
N GLU A 37 11.93 7.25 8.10
CA GLU A 37 11.06 6.36 8.89
C GLU A 37 10.66 5.12 8.07
N LEU A 38 10.40 5.28 6.78
CA LEU A 38 10.04 4.18 5.88
C LEU A 38 11.25 3.28 5.56
N THR A 39 12.43 3.85 5.35
CA THR A 39 13.65 3.07 5.05
C THR A 39 14.21 2.36 6.27
N SER A 40 13.85 2.80 7.48
CA SER A 40 14.18 2.14 8.74
C SER A 40 13.39 0.85 9.01
N LEU A 41 12.28 0.62 8.29
CA LEU A 41 11.43 -0.55 8.49
C LEU A 41 12.17 -1.86 8.20
N ASN A 42 11.97 -2.87 9.05
CA ASN A 42 12.58 -4.18 8.87
C ASN A 42 12.16 -4.82 7.53
N ILE A 43 10.92 -4.60 7.09
CA ILE A 43 10.44 -5.06 5.78
C ILE A 43 11.16 -4.43 4.59
N TYR A 44 11.66 -3.20 4.74
CA TYR A 44 12.43 -2.52 3.71
C TYR A 44 13.77 -3.24 3.48
N ARG A 45 14.40 -3.72 4.55
CA ARG A 45 15.69 -4.45 4.51
C ARG A 45 15.55 -5.93 4.17
N LYS A 46 14.38 -6.54 4.42
CA LYS A 46 14.14 -7.94 4.07
C LYS A 46 14.09 -8.10 2.55
N THR A 47 15.01 -8.88 1.99
CA THR A 47 14.97 -9.35 0.59
C THR A 47 13.84 -10.35 0.41
N ARG A 48 12.59 -9.85 0.37
CA ARG A 48 11.44 -10.70 0.06
C ARG A 48 11.51 -11.07 -1.42
N LYS A 49 11.22 -12.34 -1.75
CA LYS A 49 10.88 -12.71 -3.12
C LYS A 49 9.63 -11.92 -3.51
N LYS A 50 9.83 -10.82 -4.25
CA LYS A 50 8.73 -9.95 -4.67
C LYS A 50 7.86 -10.73 -5.64
N ILE A 51 6.56 -10.69 -5.37
CA ILE A 51 5.52 -11.30 -6.21
C ILE A 51 5.51 -10.62 -7.57
N VAL A 52 5.57 -9.29 -7.53
CA VAL A 52 5.57 -8.43 -8.71
C VAL A 52 6.91 -7.72 -8.85
N ARG A 53 7.40 -7.62 -10.08
CA ARG A 53 8.74 -7.10 -10.39
C ARG A 53 8.74 -5.61 -10.69
N THR A 54 7.62 -5.07 -11.19
CA THR A 54 7.54 -3.66 -11.61
C THR A 54 6.74 -2.82 -10.62
N LYS A 55 6.99 -1.50 -10.64
CA LYS A 55 6.23 -0.52 -9.88
C LYS A 55 4.75 -0.48 -10.31
N ALA A 56 4.49 -0.63 -11.61
CA ALA A 56 3.13 -0.63 -12.15
C ALA A 56 2.32 -1.83 -11.63
N ASP A 57 2.91 -3.02 -11.66
CA ASP A 57 2.27 -4.22 -11.12
C ASP A 57 2.03 -4.13 -9.61
N ALA A 58 2.95 -3.48 -8.88
CA ALA A 58 2.77 -3.21 -7.45
C ALA A 58 1.60 -2.24 -7.20
N GLN A 59 1.48 -1.18 -8.03
CA GLN A 59 0.34 -0.27 -7.96
C GLN A 59 -0.97 -1.01 -8.22
N HIS A 60 -1.04 -1.80 -9.29
CA HIS A 60 -2.23 -2.59 -9.60
C HIS A 60 -2.60 -3.57 -8.48
N LEU A 61 -1.61 -4.22 -7.86
CA LEU A 61 -1.85 -5.09 -6.72
C LEU A 61 -2.44 -4.33 -5.53
N LEU A 62 -1.95 -3.12 -5.26
CA LEU A 62 -2.48 -2.27 -4.19
C LEU A 62 -3.89 -1.78 -4.50
N ASP A 63 -4.14 -1.27 -5.70
CA ASP A 63 -5.46 -0.82 -6.15
C ASP A 63 -6.49 -1.95 -6.04
N TRP A 64 -6.09 -3.16 -6.41
CA TRP A 64 -6.96 -4.33 -6.34
C TRP A 64 -7.33 -4.71 -4.90
N LEU A 65 -6.39 -4.58 -3.95
CA LEU A 65 -6.67 -4.76 -2.52
C LEU A 65 -7.61 -3.67 -1.99
N ILE A 66 -7.44 -2.42 -2.44
CA ILE A 66 -8.33 -1.30 -2.07
C ILE A 66 -9.74 -1.53 -2.61
N ILE A 67 -9.88 -1.80 -3.90
CA ILE A 67 -11.19 -2.00 -4.58
C ILE A 67 -11.97 -3.16 -3.95
N ARG A 68 -11.28 -4.20 -3.49
CA ARG A 68 -11.89 -5.35 -2.82
C ARG A 68 -12.15 -5.15 -1.33
N GLY A 69 -11.88 -3.96 -0.79
CA GLY A 69 -12.09 -3.64 0.62
C GLY A 69 -11.15 -4.38 1.57
N MET A 70 -9.99 -4.85 1.09
CA MET A 70 -8.98 -5.52 1.92
C MET A 70 -8.09 -4.54 2.66
N VAL A 71 -7.92 -3.34 2.08
CA VAL A 71 -7.21 -2.21 2.67
C VAL A 71 -8.24 -1.17 3.06
N LYS A 72 -8.18 -0.71 4.30
CA LYS A 72 -9.00 0.39 4.80
C LYS A 72 -8.37 1.70 4.33
N ILE A 73 -9.18 2.57 3.75
CA ILE A 73 -8.76 3.87 3.26
C ILE A 73 -9.58 4.99 3.88
N LEU A 74 -8.96 6.15 4.03
CA LEU A 74 -9.60 7.42 4.30
C LEU A 74 -9.51 8.26 3.02
N ILE A 75 -10.66 8.76 2.54
CA ILE A 75 -10.73 9.63 1.37
C ILE A 75 -11.04 11.04 1.86
N ASN A 76 -10.08 11.95 1.71
CA ASN A 76 -10.25 13.37 1.99
C ASN A 76 -10.67 14.08 0.71
N LEU A 77 -11.94 14.47 0.65
CA LEU A 77 -12.50 15.33 -0.39
C LEU A 77 -12.38 16.78 0.06
N TYR A 78 -11.73 17.62 -0.75
CA TYR A 78 -11.57 19.03 -0.43
C TYR A 78 -11.64 19.90 -1.69
N ARG A 79 -11.92 21.18 -1.49
CA ARG A 79 -11.92 22.18 -2.54
C ARG A 79 -10.70 23.09 -2.36
N PRO A 80 -9.69 23.02 -3.24
CA PRO A 80 -8.46 23.81 -3.08
C PRO A 80 -8.70 25.31 -3.24
N ASN A 81 -9.58 25.67 -4.18
CA ASN A 81 -10.01 27.04 -4.41
C ASN A 81 -11.48 27.17 -3.98
N PRO A 82 -11.82 27.93 -2.93
CA PRO A 82 -13.19 28.09 -2.44
C PRO A 82 -14.22 28.42 -3.54
N ASN A 83 -13.79 29.20 -4.54
CA ASN A 83 -14.60 29.67 -5.66
C ASN A 83 -14.51 28.78 -6.91
N GLY A 84 -13.70 27.73 -6.88
CA GLY A 84 -13.57 26.76 -7.98
C GLY A 84 -14.66 25.68 -7.96
N ASN A 85 -14.96 25.12 -9.12
CA ASN A 85 -15.95 24.04 -9.26
C ASN A 85 -15.34 22.63 -9.16
N THR A 86 -14.02 22.52 -9.02
CA THR A 86 -13.30 21.25 -8.99
C THR A 86 -13.06 20.79 -7.56
N LEU A 87 -13.52 19.58 -7.23
CA LEU A 87 -13.12 18.87 -6.03
C LEU A 87 -11.82 18.10 -6.27
N GLN A 88 -10.95 18.06 -5.26
CA GLN A 88 -9.77 17.21 -5.23
C GLN A 88 -9.90 16.15 -4.15
N THR A 89 -9.21 15.04 -4.35
CA THR A 89 -9.22 13.87 -3.49
C THR A 89 -7.82 13.48 -3.07
N ASN A 90 -7.61 13.28 -1.77
CA ASN A 90 -6.45 12.57 -1.25
C ASN A 90 -6.89 11.23 -0.68
N ILE A 91 -6.22 10.14 -1.08
CA ILE A 91 -6.45 8.80 -0.53
C ILE A 91 -5.33 8.51 0.46
N HIS A 92 -5.73 8.13 1.67
CA HIS A 92 -4.82 7.69 2.72
C HIS A 92 -5.13 6.26 3.10
N ILE A 93 -4.09 5.47 3.35
CA ILE A 93 -4.19 4.09 3.80
C ILE A 93 -4.12 4.10 5.33
N VAL A 94 -5.14 3.51 5.97
CA VAL A 94 -5.31 3.59 7.44
C VAL A 94 -5.40 2.23 8.11
N GLY A 95 -5.57 1.16 7.33
CA GLY A 95 -5.67 -0.18 7.89
C GLY A 95 -5.66 -1.26 6.83
N VAL A 96 -5.68 -2.50 7.30
CA VAL A 96 -6.22 -3.63 6.57
C VAL A 96 -7.43 -4.17 7.33
N ILE A 97 -8.23 -5.02 6.69
CA ILE A 97 -9.29 -5.74 7.40
C ILE A 97 -8.71 -6.84 8.28
N GLU A 98 -9.44 -7.20 9.33
CA GLU A 98 -9.07 -8.33 10.18
C GLU A 98 -9.08 -9.63 9.37
N GLY A 99 -8.11 -10.51 9.61
CA GLY A 99 -7.99 -11.78 8.89
C GLY A 99 -7.60 -11.66 7.42
N VAL A 100 -7.20 -10.47 6.93
CA VAL A 100 -6.85 -10.22 5.52
C VAL A 100 -5.84 -11.23 4.98
N THR A 101 -4.85 -11.62 5.78
CA THR A 101 -3.81 -12.58 5.37
C THR A 101 -4.40 -13.96 5.09
N ALA A 102 -5.34 -14.43 5.91
CA ALA A 102 -6.04 -15.70 5.67
C ALA A 102 -6.90 -15.62 4.40
N ILE A 103 -7.65 -14.53 4.22
CA ILE A 103 -8.52 -14.30 3.05
C ILE A 103 -7.71 -14.28 1.74
N VAL A 104 -6.57 -13.59 1.73
CA VAL A 104 -5.66 -13.51 0.57
C VAL A 104 -5.12 -14.89 0.21
N MET A 105 -4.78 -15.69 1.22
CA MET A 105 -4.23 -17.04 1.04
C MET A 105 -5.29 -18.03 0.56
N GLU A 106 -6.48 -18.01 1.17
CA GLU A 106 -7.61 -18.88 0.84
C GLU A 106 -8.11 -18.67 -0.59
N LYS A 107 -8.25 -17.41 -1.01
CA LYS A 107 -8.74 -17.09 -2.35
C LYS A 107 -7.70 -17.33 -3.46
N ASN A 108 -6.58 -17.97 -3.13
CA ASN A 108 -5.51 -18.36 -4.04
C ASN A 108 -5.07 -17.20 -4.96
N TRP A 109 -5.00 -15.98 -4.39
CA TRP A 109 -4.51 -14.77 -5.08
C TRP A 109 -3.05 -14.89 -5.52
N LYS A 110 -2.44 -16.05 -5.24
CA LYS A 110 -1.31 -16.64 -5.94
C LYS A 110 -1.43 -16.66 -7.47
N MET A 111 -2.61 -16.49 -8.07
CA MET A 111 -2.72 -16.49 -9.53
C MET A 111 -1.92 -15.36 -10.21
N TRP A 112 -1.64 -14.25 -9.51
CA TRP A 112 -0.69 -13.21 -9.95
C TRP A 112 0.77 -13.47 -9.54
N LEU A 113 1.06 -14.51 -8.73
CA LEU A 113 2.42 -15.01 -8.43
C LEU A 113 3.04 -15.82 -9.57
N ARG A 114 2.26 -16.25 -10.57
CA ARG A 114 2.72 -17.25 -11.55
C ARG A 114 3.47 -16.70 -12.77
N HIS A 115 3.61 -15.39 -12.95
CA HIS A 115 4.29 -14.84 -14.13
C HIS A 115 5.79 -14.58 -13.96
N SER A 116 6.43 -15.07 -12.90
CA SER A 116 7.89 -15.01 -12.74
C SER A 116 8.64 -16.28 -13.17
N ARG A 117 7.99 -17.19 -13.90
CA ARG A 117 8.63 -18.38 -14.50
C ARG A 117 8.42 -18.38 -16.01
N ARG A 118 9.23 -17.58 -16.71
CA ARG A 118 9.82 -17.93 -18.00
C ARG A 118 11.27 -17.47 -17.96
#